data_AF-A0A226QNI4-F1
#
_entry.id   AF-A0A226QNI4-F1
#
_cell.length_a   1.000
_cell.length_b   1.000
_cell.length_c   1.000
_cell.angle_alpha   90.00
_cell.angle_beta   90.00
_cell.angle_gamma   90.00
#
_symmetry.space_group_name_H-M   'P 1'
#
loop_
_entity.id
_entity.type
_entity.pdbx_description
1 polymer ?
#
loop_
_entity_poly.entity_id
_entity_poly.type
_entity_poly.pdbx_seq_one_letter_code
_entity_poly.pdbx_strand_id
1 'polypeptide(L)'
;MSDFRVHNIIEQVIIPSNHNPNGSVKYHVCYGEVDWQRDGNTRPAIFILMSYDGRISYTTPAHLTLDGGNVTDFEKVYEALTYLKMKYIVEKKYEVKR
;
A
#
# COMPACT_ATOMS: atom_id res chain seq x y z
N MET A 1 12.18 -19.64 7.68
CA MET A 1 12.24 -18.75 6.51
C MET A 1 12.08 -17.34 7.03
N SER A 2 13.17 -16.64 7.28
CA SER A 2 13.17 -15.28 7.83
C SER A 2 12.58 -14.31 6.81
N ASP A 3 11.62 -13.50 7.26
CA ASP A 3 10.78 -12.61 6.47
C ASP A 3 11.58 -11.83 5.41
N PHE A 4 11.19 -11.99 4.14
CA PHE A 4 11.70 -11.20 3.02
C PHE A 4 11.25 -9.72 3.06
N ARG A 5 10.60 -9.29 4.14
CA ARG A 5 9.95 -7.98 4.26
C ARG A 5 10.99 -6.91 4.52
N VAL A 6 11.18 -6.04 3.54
CA VAL A 6 12.00 -4.83 3.62
C VAL A 6 11.22 -3.66 4.21
N HIS A 7 10.04 -3.88 4.78
CA HIS A 7 9.13 -2.81 5.17
C HIS A 7 8.49 -3.07 6.54
N ASN A 8 8.28 -1.99 7.29
CA ASN A 8 7.46 -1.94 8.49
C ASN A 8 6.24 -1.05 8.23
N ILE A 9 5.03 -1.62 8.26
CA ILE A 9 3.79 -0.90 7.96
C ILE A 9 3.32 -0.17 9.22
N ILE A 10 3.15 1.15 9.12
CA ILE A 10 2.61 2.01 10.19
C ILE A 10 1.11 2.19 10.01
N GLU A 11 0.66 2.41 8.77
CA GLU A 11 -0.76 2.57 8.42
C GLU A 11 -1.03 1.97 7.06
N GLN A 12 -2.26 1.47 6.84
CA GLN A 12 -2.68 1.01 5.52
C GLN A 12 -4.16 1.24 5.25
N VAL A 13 -4.47 1.48 3.97
CA VAL A 13 -5.82 1.49 3.42
C VAL A 13 -6.00 0.23 2.58
N ILE A 14 -7.01 -0.57 2.91
CA ILE A 14 -7.32 -1.84 2.22
C ILE A 14 -8.45 -1.60 1.24
N ILE A 15 -8.21 -1.94 -0.03
CA ILE A 15 -9.14 -1.67 -1.13
C ILE A 15 -9.46 -2.98 -1.85
N PRO A 16 -10.72 -3.41 -1.94
CA PRO A 16 -11.10 -4.56 -2.74
C PRO A 16 -10.92 -4.26 -4.23
N SER A 17 -10.37 -5.21 -4.97
CA SER A 17 -10.18 -5.07 -6.40
C SER A 17 -11.47 -5.28 -7.20
N ASN A 18 -11.61 -4.55 -8.30
CA ASN A 18 -12.69 -4.69 -9.28
C ASN A 18 -12.66 -6.03 -10.03
N HIS A 19 -11.49 -6.56 -10.35
CA HIS A 19 -11.37 -7.79 -11.16
C HIS A 19 -11.61 -9.07 -10.34
N ASN A 20 -11.96 -8.93 -9.06
CA ASN A 20 -12.37 -10.05 -8.23
C ASN A 20 -13.63 -9.74 -7.40
N PRO A 21 -14.82 -10.13 -7.90
CA PRO A 21 -16.10 -9.84 -7.25
C PRO A 21 -16.26 -10.43 -5.83
N ASN A 22 -15.51 -11.48 -5.48
CA ASN A 22 -15.60 -12.10 -4.16
C ASN A 22 -14.79 -11.36 -3.07
N GLY A 23 -14.05 -10.32 -3.45
CA GLY A 23 -13.26 -9.50 -2.54
C GLY A 23 -12.01 -10.18 -1.98
N SER A 24 -11.60 -11.34 -2.50
CA SER A 24 -10.42 -12.06 -2.04
C SER A 24 -9.11 -11.47 -2.56
N VAL A 25 -9.20 -10.62 -3.59
CA VAL A 25 -8.08 -9.80 -4.08
C VAL A 25 -8.21 -8.38 -3.54
N LYS A 26 -7.17 -7.91 -2.87
CA LYS A 26 -7.16 -6.59 -2.24
C LYS A 26 -5.83 -5.89 -2.46
N TYR A 27 -5.90 -4.59 -2.71
CA TYR A 27 -4.75 -3.70 -2.59
C TYR A 27 -4.59 -3.27 -1.14
N HIS A 28 -3.35 -3.19 -0.70
CA HIS A 28 -2.96 -2.61 0.57
C HIS A 28 -2.08 -1.42 0.24
N VAL A 29 -2.65 -0.21 0.34
CA VAL A 29 -1.91 1.03 0.16
C VAL A 29 -1.34 1.39 1.52
N CYS A 30 -0.04 1.26 1.68
CA CYS A 30 0.65 1.31 2.96
C CYS A 30 1.47 2.58 3.08
N TYR A 31 1.52 3.15 4.28
CA TYR A 31 2.56 4.05 4.74
C TYR A 31 3.42 3.35 5.79
N GLY A 32 4.72 3.50 5.69
CA GLY A 32 5.64 2.87 6.62
C GLY A 32 7.09 3.16 6.32
N GLU A 33 7.98 2.47 7.02
CA GLU A 33 9.43 2.55 6.88
C GLU A 33 9.93 1.43 5.98
N VAL A 34 10.81 1.72 5.02
CA VAL A 34 11.35 0.74 4.07
C VAL A 34 12.88 0.74 4.10
N ASP A 35 13.45 -0.45 4.22
CA ASP A 35 14.88 -0.76 4.18
C ASP A 35 15.21 -1.55 2.90
N TRP A 36 15.36 -0.84 1.78
CA TRP A 36 15.62 -1.46 0.47
C TRP A 36 16.92 -2.27 0.43
N GLN A 37 17.92 -1.88 1.22
CA GLN A 37 19.25 -2.49 1.20
C GLN A 37 19.43 -3.57 2.29
N ARG A 38 18.46 -3.69 3.22
CA ARG A 38 18.52 -4.60 4.38
C ARG A 38 19.72 -4.30 5.28
N ASP A 39 20.12 -3.04 5.36
CA ASP A 39 21.29 -2.59 6.12
C ASP A 39 20.89 -1.85 7.41
N GLY A 40 19.59 -1.81 7.73
CA GLY A 40 19.02 -1.07 8.86
C GLY A 40 18.69 0.38 8.56
N ASN A 41 19.03 0.90 7.37
CA ASN A 41 18.72 2.27 6.98
C ASN A 41 17.30 2.35 6.40
N THR A 42 16.33 2.65 7.26
CA THR A 42 14.95 2.81 6.82
C THR A 42 14.65 4.21 6.29
N ARG A 43 13.68 4.32 5.38
CA ARG A 43 13.06 5.62 5.03
C ARG A 43 11.54 5.52 4.96
N PRO A 44 10.81 6.59 5.31
CA PRO A 44 9.37 6.63 5.15
C PRO A 44 9.00 6.57 3.68
N ALA A 45 8.05 5.70 3.34
CA ALA A 45 7.55 5.54 1.99
C ALA A 45 6.05 5.22 1.99
N ILE A 46 5.41 5.52 0.87
CA ILE A 46 4.10 4.99 0.52
C ILE A 46 4.31 3.94 -0.56
N PHE A 47 3.76 2.76 -0.36
CA PHE A 47 3.92 1.62 -1.27
C PHE A 47 2.62 0.81 -1.35
N ILE A 48 2.51 -0.01 -2.39
CA ILE A 48 1.32 -0.82 -2.64
C ILE A 48 1.72 -2.29 -2.56
N LEU A 49 0.99 -3.04 -1.74
CA LEU A 49 1.02 -4.50 -1.73
C LEU A 49 -0.31 -5.03 -2.25
N MET A 50 -0.32 -6.29 -2.65
CA MET A 50 -1.52 -6.96 -3.12
C MET A 50 -1.67 -8.29 -2.41
N SER A 51 -2.86 -8.56 -1.87
CA SER A 51 -3.17 -9.86 -1.28
C SER A 51 -4.14 -10.64 -2.14
N TYR A 52 -3.93 -11.95 -2.18
CA TYR A 52 -4.82 -12.94 -2.76
C TYR A 52 -5.20 -13.92 -1.66
N ASP A 53 -6.50 -14.09 -1.42
CA ASP A 53 -7.04 -14.98 -0.38
C ASP A 53 -6.39 -14.73 1.01
N GLY A 54 -6.22 -13.44 1.34
CA GLY A 54 -5.67 -12.98 2.61
C GLY A 54 -4.14 -13.05 2.73
N ARG A 55 -3.43 -13.50 1.69
CA ARG A 55 -1.96 -13.59 1.68
C ARG A 55 -1.35 -12.54 0.75
N ILE A 56 -0.41 -11.75 1.26
CA ILE A 56 0.35 -10.80 0.44
C ILE A 56 1.20 -11.58 -0.57
N SER A 57 1.05 -11.24 -1.85
CA SER A 57 1.89 -11.75 -2.92
C SER A 57 3.08 -10.83 -3.14
N TYR A 58 4.27 -11.43 -3.20
CA TYR A 58 5.52 -10.75 -3.55
C TYR A 58 6.04 -11.18 -4.93
N THR A 59 5.41 -12.17 -5.56
CA THR A 59 5.76 -12.68 -6.90
C THR A 59 4.98 -12.00 -8.01
N THR A 60 3.73 -11.63 -7.72
CA THR A 60 2.88 -10.89 -8.65
C THR A 60 3.02 -9.40 -8.33
N PRO A 61 3.35 -8.54 -9.29
CA PRO A 61 3.36 -7.11 -9.04
C PRO A 61 1.95 -6.63 -8.68
N ALA A 62 1.87 -5.68 -7.75
CA ALA A 62 0.66 -4.93 -7.54
C ALA A 62 0.36 -4.15 -8.83
N HIS A 63 -0.67 -4.58 -9.55
CA HIS A 63 -1.09 -3.97 -10.82
C HIS A 63 -2.47 -3.36 -10.61
N LEU A 64 -2.65 -2.14 -11.11
CA LEU A 64 -3.91 -1.43 -10.99
C LEU A 64 -4.66 -1.60 -12.30
N THR A 65 -5.82 -2.25 -12.24
CA THR A 65 -6.64 -2.40 -13.43
C THR A 65 -7.23 -1.05 -13.83
N LEU A 66 -7.24 -0.81 -15.14
CA LEU A 66 -7.83 0.39 -15.75
C LEU A 66 -9.26 0.14 -16.23
N ASP A 67 -9.71 -1.11 -16.16
CA ASP A 67 -11.06 -1.55 -16.41
C ASP A 67 -11.87 -1.70 -15.11
N GLY A 68 -13.19 -1.61 -15.26
CA GLY A 68 -14.17 -1.60 -14.17
C GLY A 68 -15.17 -0.47 -14.34
N GLY A 69 -16.42 -0.67 -13.87
CA GLY A 69 -17.61 0.14 -14.15
C GLY A 69 -17.42 1.67 -14.09
N ASN A 70 -17.80 2.31 -12.98
CA ASN A 70 -17.71 3.78 -12.86
C ASN A 70 -16.41 4.27 -12.20
N VAL A 71 -15.72 3.42 -11.43
CA VAL A 71 -14.46 3.75 -10.75
C VAL A 71 -13.48 2.58 -10.88
N THR A 72 -12.34 2.83 -11.50
CA THR A 72 -11.25 1.88 -11.74
C THR A 72 -10.46 1.56 -10.47
N ASP A 73 -9.70 0.47 -10.48
CA ASP A 73 -8.80 0.15 -9.36
C ASP A 73 -7.70 1.22 -9.22
N PHE A 74 -7.27 1.79 -10.35
CA PHE A 74 -6.34 2.93 -10.36
C PHE A 74 -6.87 4.12 -9.57
N GLU A 75 -8.11 4.56 -9.82
CA GLU A 75 -8.70 5.72 -9.15
C GLU A 75 -8.81 5.51 -7.64
N LYS A 76 -9.29 4.33 -7.21
CA LYS A 76 -9.40 3.99 -5.78
C LYS A 76 -8.04 4.01 -5.09
N VAL A 77 -7.04 3.38 -5.71
CA VAL A 77 -5.69 3.33 -5.14
C VAL A 77 -5.04 4.71 -5.16
N TYR A 78 -5.24 5.50 -6.22
CA TYR A 78 -4.74 6.86 -6.33
C TYR A 78 -5.32 7.78 -5.24
N GLU A 79 -6.60 7.65 -4.94
CA GLU A 79 -7.25 8.38 -3.84
C GLU A 79 -6.61 8.01 -2.49
N ALA A 80 -6.40 6.72 -2.22
CA ALA A 80 -5.75 6.27 -0.98
C ALA A 80 -4.27 6.70 -0.88
N LEU A 81 -3.52 6.65 -1.98
CA LEU A 81 -2.16 7.18 -2.05
C LEU A 81 -2.13 8.66 -1.70
N THR A 82 -3.08 9.42 -2.28
CA THR A 82 -3.21 10.86 -2.04
C THR A 82 -3.57 11.15 -0.59
N TYR A 83 -4.51 10.40 -0.02
CA TYR A 83 -4.89 10.50 1.39
C TYR A 83 -3.68 10.31 2.32
N LEU A 84 -2.96 9.19 2.19
CA LEU A 84 -1.79 8.91 3.04
C LEU A 84 -0.68 9.93 2.82
N LYS A 85 -0.43 10.34 1.57
CA LYS A 85 0.54 11.38 1.25
C LYS A 85 0.20 12.68 1.98
N MET A 86 -1.04 13.14 1.87
CA MET A 86 -1.45 14.40 2.49
C MET A 86 -1.37 14.32 4.01
N LYS A 87 -1.84 13.22 4.61
CA LYS A 87 -1.76 12.98 6.05
C LYS A 87 -0.33 13.10 6.57
N TYR A 88 0.60 12.35 5.99
CA TYR A 88 1.98 12.28 6.51
C TYR A 88 2.87 13.44 6.06
N ILE A 89 2.56 14.14 4.96
CA ILE A 89 3.18 15.43 4.64
C ILE A 89 2.75 16.50 5.65
N VAL A 90 1.45 16.55 5.99
CA VAL A 90 0.92 17.49 6.98
C VAL A 90 1.50 17.18 8.36
N GLU A 91 1.45 15.94 8.83
CA GLU A 91 2.04 15.54 10.12
C GLU A 91 3.52 15.91 10.20
N LYS A 92 4.30 15.69 9.12
CA LYS A 92 5.71 16.12 9.05
C LYS A 92 5.87 17.64 9.13
N LYS A 93 5.02 18.41 8.44
CA LYS A 93 5.08 19.88 8.44
C LYS A 93 4.78 20.47 9.82
N TYR A 94 3.91 19.83 10.59
CA TYR A 94 3.48 20.30 11.91
C TYR A 94 4.15 19.58 13.08
N GLU A 95 5.22 18.80 12.82
CA GLU A 95 5.97 18.04 13.84
C GLU A 95 5.08 17.27 14.83
N VAL A 96 3.95 16.72 14.36
CA VAL A 96 3.03 15.98 15.22
C VAL A 96 3.71 14.67 15.59
N LYS A 97 4.43 14.66 16.73
CA LYS A 97 5.03 13.45 17.30
C LYS A 97 3.92 12.55 17.84
N ARG A 98 3.86 11.31 17.36
CA ARG A 98 3.08 10.23 17.98
C ARG A 98 3.95 9.45 18.94
#